data_AF-A0A2E7D743-F1
#
_entry.id   AF-A0A2E7D743-F1
#
_cell.length_a   1.000
_cell.length_b   1.000
_cell.length_c   1.000
_cell.angle_alpha   90.00
_cell.angle_beta   90.00
_cell.angle_gamma   90.00
#
_symmetry.space_group_name_H-M   'P 1'
#
loop_
_entity.id
_entity.type
_entity.pdbx_description
1 polymer ?
#
loop_
_entity_poly.entity_id
_entity_poly.type
_entity_poly.pdbx_seq_one_letter_code
_entity_poly.pdbx_strand_id
1 'polypeptide(L)'
;MSEKVRPRQDRRRGQSLILMFFVFLALIGVLALTLDFGFVMLSRRQMQTGVNTAAIEGLRGRGLANFDANNETLRRNNARNILQLTYDDDFDLSTNNTTVGAGIDSSLIQGNGFQSTTIGPANTTLSENLANRANFIFRPNNFQLNAANLDHGDMLVGRYQSNAVHSEDAAYLRPDFDPTGTTAFLIRMRRTHNPAGLDEVTDVSSRGGGLPLMLARMSFLRAEDASAPYSIRRDGVTVRATAIADSVPARSVGVSNMTLAPPIVGAAPISISLADWQALTVNTSYDLSRTNGDLLTGTTVVANTRRVLANQPLFACQTQASIEQAWPEPNLLADGTNAEFYAAIFNTTTSATTRVSEDLLIGFVRIQLNRTGANYTLTPLPQITAAENAVSLPAIGWQQAVRTQLQSNATFAALNNADQTVALAELITIAFQQSDSLAINDNGLLTPALVRAIR
;
A
#
# COMPACT_ATOMS: atom_id res chain seq x y z
N MET A 1 -23.83 46.12 -85.25
CA MET A 1 -24.40 45.41 -84.09
C MET A 1 -23.28 44.58 -83.48
N SER A 2 -22.62 45.08 -82.42
CA SER A 2 -21.45 44.43 -81.82
C SER A 2 -21.80 44.08 -80.37
N GLU A 3 -21.92 42.79 -80.11
CA GLU A 3 -22.31 42.22 -78.83
C GLU A 3 -21.09 42.20 -77.89
N LYS A 4 -21.13 43.06 -76.86
CA LYS A 4 -20.12 43.10 -75.80
C LYS A 4 -20.30 41.87 -74.89
N VAL A 5 -19.49 40.85 -75.13
CA VAL A 5 -19.29 39.72 -74.20
C VAL A 5 -18.67 40.26 -72.90
N ARG A 6 -19.40 40.16 -71.78
CA ARG A 6 -18.87 40.49 -70.44
C ARG A 6 -18.18 39.24 -69.86
N PRO A 7 -16.92 39.31 -69.42
CA PRO A 7 -16.31 38.21 -68.68
C PRO A 7 -16.94 38.13 -67.28
N ARG A 8 -17.84 37.18 -67.11
CA ARG A 8 -18.28 36.67 -65.80
C ARG A 8 -17.39 35.46 -65.48
N GLN A 9 -16.52 35.60 -64.47
CA GLN A 9 -16.06 34.55 -63.54
C GLN A 9 -14.58 34.75 -63.17
N ASP A 10 -14.30 35.62 -62.19
CA ASP A 10 -13.01 35.56 -61.46
C ASP A 10 -13.13 35.71 -59.94
N ARG A 11 -14.37 35.76 -59.40
CA ARG A 11 -14.62 35.96 -57.96
C ARG A 11 -14.67 34.67 -57.12
N ARG A 12 -14.55 33.48 -57.71
CA ARG A 12 -14.70 32.20 -56.97
C ARG A 12 -13.39 31.55 -56.53
N ARG A 13 -12.24 31.96 -57.08
CA ARG A 13 -10.93 31.37 -56.72
C ARG A 13 -10.43 31.76 -55.32
N GLY A 14 -10.83 32.93 -54.81
CA GLY A 14 -10.49 33.36 -53.45
C GLY A 14 -11.30 32.69 -52.34
N GLN A 15 -12.57 32.32 -52.62
CA GLN A 15 -13.46 31.75 -51.60
C GLN A 15 -13.04 30.32 -51.20
N SER A 16 -12.58 29.51 -52.16
CA SER A 16 -12.07 28.16 -51.87
C SER A 16 -10.79 28.18 -51.04
N LEU A 17 -9.90 29.14 -51.28
CA LEU A 17 -8.66 29.29 -50.51
C LEU A 17 -8.95 29.68 -49.05
N ILE A 18 -9.87 30.63 -48.84
CA ILE A 18 -10.30 31.05 -47.50
C ILE A 18 -10.95 29.88 -46.74
N LEU A 19 -11.85 29.14 -47.40
CA LEU A 19 -12.48 27.97 -46.79
C LEU A 19 -11.44 26.91 -46.41
N MET A 20 -10.49 26.60 -47.31
CA MET A 20 -9.45 25.62 -47.05
C MET A 20 -8.52 26.06 -45.90
N PHE A 21 -8.20 27.35 -45.80
CA PHE A 21 -7.46 27.91 -44.67
C PHE A 21 -8.19 27.70 -43.33
N PHE A 22 -9.49 27.98 -43.27
CA PHE A 22 -10.28 27.74 -42.04
C PHE A 22 -10.39 26.26 -41.70
N VAL A 23 -10.51 25.38 -42.69
CA VAL A 23 -10.49 23.93 -42.48
C VAL A 23 -9.15 23.49 -41.90
N PHE A 24 -8.02 23.95 -42.44
CA PHE A 24 -6.70 23.64 -41.87
C PHE A 24 -6.56 24.16 -40.44
N LEU A 25 -7.01 25.37 -40.15
CA LEU A 25 -6.96 25.95 -38.81
C LEU A 25 -7.81 25.12 -37.83
N ALA A 26 -8.99 24.68 -38.25
CA ALA A 26 -9.83 23.78 -37.46
C ALA A 26 -9.16 22.41 -37.21
N LEU A 27 -8.57 21.80 -38.23
CA LEU A 27 -7.86 20.53 -38.11
C LEU A 27 -6.64 20.63 -37.17
N ILE A 28 -5.88 21.73 -37.27
CA ILE A 28 -4.76 22.02 -36.35
C ILE A 28 -5.27 22.18 -34.92
N GLY A 29 -6.40 22.87 -34.72
CA GLY A 29 -7.02 23.02 -33.41
C GLY A 29 -7.44 21.68 -32.79
N VAL A 30 -8.05 20.79 -33.58
CA VAL A 30 -8.43 19.42 -33.15
C VAL A 30 -7.19 18.57 -32.85
N LEU A 31 -6.15 18.66 -33.68
CA LEU A 31 -4.87 17.98 -33.43
C LEU A 31 -4.24 18.45 -32.11
N ALA A 32 -4.16 19.75 -31.88
CA ALA A 32 -3.61 20.33 -30.66
C ALA A 32 -4.41 19.88 -29.43
N LEU A 33 -5.74 19.92 -29.49
CA LEU A 33 -6.62 19.44 -28.42
C LEU A 33 -6.39 17.96 -28.10
N THR A 34 -6.18 17.15 -29.14
CA THR A 34 -5.95 15.71 -28.99
C THR A 34 -4.61 15.42 -28.32
N LEU A 35 -3.55 16.14 -28.70
CA LEU A 35 -2.23 16.07 -28.06
C LEU A 35 -2.32 16.52 -26.60
N ASP A 36 -2.97 17.65 -26.33
CA ASP A 36 -3.17 18.18 -24.98
C ASP A 36 -3.86 17.18 -24.06
N PHE A 37 -4.96 16.59 -24.52
CA PHE A 37 -5.66 15.55 -23.75
C PHE A 37 -4.77 14.31 -23.54
N GLY A 38 -4.04 13.90 -24.57
CA GLY A 38 -3.05 12.82 -24.47
C GLY A 38 -1.99 13.08 -23.40
N PHE A 39 -1.49 14.32 -23.32
CA PHE A 39 -0.48 14.73 -22.33
C PHE A 39 -1.03 14.76 -20.91
N VAL A 40 -2.26 15.22 -20.71
CA VAL A 40 -2.96 15.17 -19.42
C VAL A 40 -3.14 13.73 -18.96
N MET A 41 -3.62 12.85 -19.85
CA MET A 41 -3.83 11.45 -19.54
C MET A 41 -2.53 10.70 -19.24
N LEU A 42 -1.48 10.95 -20.02
CA LEU A 42 -0.15 10.36 -19.79
C LEU A 42 0.40 10.80 -18.43
N SER A 43 0.39 12.10 -18.14
CA SER A 43 0.90 12.64 -16.87
C SER A 43 0.13 12.08 -15.68
N ARG A 44 -1.21 12.00 -15.78
CA ARG A 44 -2.04 11.39 -14.73
C ARG A 44 -1.65 9.94 -14.47
N ARG A 45 -1.46 9.13 -15.53
CA ARG A 45 -1.03 7.72 -15.39
C ARG A 45 0.35 7.59 -14.78
N GLN A 46 1.32 8.36 -15.27
CA GLN A 46 2.69 8.34 -14.76
C GLN A 46 2.76 8.77 -13.29
N MET A 47 2.07 9.86 -12.92
CA MET A 47 1.95 10.31 -11.53
C MET A 47 1.27 9.24 -10.67
N GLN A 48 0.18 8.62 -11.16
CA GLN A 48 -0.53 7.58 -10.41
C GLN A 48 0.36 6.36 -10.10
N THR A 49 1.17 5.92 -11.07
CA THR A 49 2.13 4.83 -10.84
C THR A 49 3.12 5.17 -9.74
N GLY A 50 3.70 6.38 -9.77
CA GLY A 50 4.65 6.82 -8.73
C GLY A 50 4.03 6.86 -7.34
N VAL A 51 2.85 7.49 -7.20
CA VAL A 51 2.19 7.59 -5.88
C VAL A 51 1.72 6.24 -5.35
N ASN A 52 1.29 5.31 -6.22
CA ASN A 52 0.91 3.96 -5.80
C ASN A 52 2.09 3.20 -5.18
N THR A 53 3.24 3.22 -5.86
CA THR A 53 4.44 2.54 -5.38
C THR A 53 4.97 3.18 -4.10
N ALA A 54 4.99 4.51 -4.06
CA ALA A 54 5.44 5.26 -2.89
C ALA A 54 4.51 5.07 -1.68
N ALA A 55 3.19 4.97 -1.88
CA ALA A 55 2.24 4.73 -0.79
C ALA A 55 2.46 3.35 -0.15
N ILE A 56 2.66 2.31 -0.98
CA ILE A 56 2.97 0.97 -0.50
C ILE A 56 4.31 0.93 0.23
N GLU A 57 5.35 1.57 -0.31
CA GLU A 57 6.66 1.66 0.35
C GLU A 57 6.57 2.42 1.68
N GLY A 58 5.82 3.51 1.72
CA GLY A 58 5.59 4.28 2.94
C GLY A 58 4.88 3.48 4.01
N LEU A 59 4.11 2.44 3.63
CA LEU A 59 3.52 1.48 4.57
C LEU A 59 4.46 0.30 4.91
N ARG A 60 5.47 0.03 4.08
CA ARG A 60 6.40 -1.09 4.25
C ARG A 60 7.11 -1.04 5.60
N GLY A 61 7.22 -2.21 6.22
CA GLY A 61 7.96 -2.39 7.47
C GLY A 61 7.25 -1.86 8.72
N ARG A 62 6.01 -1.39 8.60
CA ARG A 62 5.19 -1.05 9.76
C ARG A 62 4.97 -2.29 10.62
N GLY A 63 5.32 -2.21 11.91
CA GLY A 63 5.23 -3.33 12.84
C GLY A 63 6.28 -4.40 12.57
N LEU A 64 7.50 -4.05 12.18
CA LEU A 64 8.67 -4.95 12.19
C LEU A 64 9.73 -4.33 13.11
N ALA A 65 10.00 -4.89 14.29
CA ALA A 65 11.04 -4.44 15.26
C ALA A 65 12.35 -3.90 14.64
N ASN A 66 12.88 -4.51 13.57
CA ASN A 66 14.09 -4.05 12.88
C ASN A 66 13.89 -2.80 11.99
N PHE A 67 12.65 -2.53 11.58
CA PHE A 67 12.18 -1.26 11.00
C PHE A 67 11.64 -0.29 12.08
N ASP A 68 11.44 -0.75 13.31
CA ASP A 68 10.47 -0.22 14.27
C ASP A 68 11.11 0.22 15.60
N ALA A 69 11.94 1.24 15.55
CA ALA A 69 11.85 2.25 16.60
C ALA A 69 11.09 3.48 16.06
N ASN A 70 9.90 3.29 15.48
CA ASN A 70 8.95 4.34 15.08
C ASN A 70 9.53 5.53 14.27
N ASN A 71 10.55 5.33 13.44
CA ASN A 71 11.09 6.45 12.65
C ASN A 71 10.21 6.68 11.41
N GLU A 72 9.05 7.31 11.62
CA GLU A 72 8.13 7.76 10.58
C GLU A 72 8.85 8.53 9.46
N THR A 73 9.88 9.30 9.83
CA THR A 73 10.76 10.01 8.90
C THR A 73 11.49 9.06 7.97
N LEU A 74 11.94 7.88 8.42
CA LEU A 74 12.55 6.87 7.57
C LEU A 74 11.55 6.30 6.56
N ARG A 75 10.32 6.00 6.98
CA ARG A 75 9.26 5.51 6.08
C ARG A 75 8.92 6.55 5.00
N ARG A 76 8.76 7.82 5.40
CA ARG A 76 8.54 8.95 4.49
C ARG A 76 9.74 9.14 3.55
N ASN A 77 10.97 9.02 4.05
CA ASN A 77 12.18 9.08 3.21
C ASN A 77 12.25 7.93 2.20
N ASN A 78 11.95 6.70 2.61
CA ASN A 78 11.94 5.56 1.70
C ASN A 78 10.87 5.71 0.62
N ALA A 79 9.66 6.14 1.01
CA ALA A 79 8.59 6.48 0.06
C ALA A 79 9.04 7.55 -0.94
N ARG A 80 9.74 8.59 -0.46
CA ARG A 80 10.29 9.66 -1.32
C ARG A 80 11.34 9.10 -2.28
N ASN A 81 12.28 8.30 -1.79
CA ASN A 81 13.35 7.74 -2.59
C ASN A 81 12.77 6.81 -3.67
N ILE A 82 11.81 5.94 -3.34
CA ILE A 82 11.14 5.09 -4.33
C ILE A 82 10.35 5.93 -5.34
N LEU A 83 9.69 7.01 -4.90
CA LEU A 83 9.01 7.92 -5.81
C LEU A 83 10.00 8.58 -6.79
N GLN A 84 11.16 9.02 -6.31
CA GLN A 84 12.20 9.62 -7.14
C GLN A 84 12.79 8.60 -8.11
N LEU A 85 13.16 7.41 -7.61
CA LEU A 85 13.66 6.29 -8.42
C LEU A 85 12.67 5.83 -9.50
N THR A 86 11.36 6.04 -9.30
CA THR A 86 10.35 5.72 -10.34
C THR A 86 10.49 6.61 -11.58
N TYR A 87 11.07 7.80 -11.43
CA TYR A 87 11.31 8.75 -12.51
C TYR A 87 12.79 8.93 -12.83
N ASP A 88 13.61 8.01 -12.32
CA ASP A 88 15.05 7.96 -12.49
C ASP A 88 15.39 6.73 -13.34
N ASP A 89 16.27 6.88 -14.31
CA ASP A 89 16.60 5.86 -15.32
C ASP A 89 17.98 5.25 -15.12
N ASP A 90 18.89 5.93 -14.44
CA ASP A 90 20.18 5.38 -13.99
C ASP A 90 20.15 4.91 -12.52
N PHE A 91 19.04 5.14 -11.82
CA PHE A 91 18.84 4.82 -10.40
C PHE A 91 19.86 5.53 -9.48
N ASP A 92 20.42 6.67 -9.90
CA ASP A 92 21.28 7.53 -9.10
C ASP A 92 20.55 8.82 -8.68
N LEU A 93 20.11 8.85 -7.43
CA LEU A 93 19.43 10.01 -6.85
C LEU A 93 20.34 11.26 -6.70
N SER A 94 21.65 11.14 -6.87
CA SER A 94 22.60 12.25 -6.67
C SER A 94 22.74 13.15 -7.90
N THR A 95 22.56 12.61 -9.10
CA THR A 95 22.65 13.36 -10.36
C THR A 95 21.61 12.82 -11.33
N ASN A 96 20.83 13.70 -11.96
CA ASN A 96 19.85 13.24 -12.93
C ASN A 96 19.79 14.18 -14.15
N ASN A 97 20.53 13.80 -15.21
CA ASN A 97 20.60 14.54 -16.47
C ASN A 97 19.60 14.02 -17.54
N THR A 98 18.64 13.19 -17.14
CA THR A 98 17.99 12.30 -18.10
C THR A 98 16.69 12.87 -18.64
N THR A 99 15.90 12.07 -19.38
CA THR A 99 14.64 12.52 -20.00
C THR A 99 13.37 11.94 -19.37
N VAL A 100 13.49 11.19 -18.27
CA VAL A 100 12.34 10.53 -17.62
C VAL A 100 11.74 11.45 -16.55
N GLY A 101 10.40 11.46 -16.45
CA GLY A 101 9.65 12.28 -15.51
C GLY A 101 8.15 12.01 -15.47
N ALA A 102 7.47 12.73 -14.59
CA ALA A 102 6.03 12.64 -14.36
C ALA A 102 5.25 13.55 -15.32
N GLY A 103 5.21 13.13 -16.58
CA GLY A 103 4.51 13.78 -17.67
C GLY A 103 5.40 14.02 -18.87
N ILE A 104 4.91 14.85 -19.78
CA ILE A 104 5.70 15.27 -20.93
C ILE A 104 6.88 16.14 -20.54
N ASP A 105 7.91 16.09 -21.38
CA ASP A 105 8.96 17.08 -21.40
C ASP A 105 8.44 18.41 -21.95
N SER A 106 8.49 19.45 -21.12
CA SER A 106 8.09 20.81 -21.46
C SER A 106 9.28 21.74 -21.73
N SER A 107 10.48 21.22 -22.00
CA SER A 107 11.71 22.01 -22.25
C SER A 107 11.62 23.03 -23.38
N LEU A 108 10.85 22.72 -24.43
CA LEU A 108 10.58 23.63 -25.54
C LEU A 108 9.48 24.66 -25.21
N ILE A 109 8.83 24.52 -24.06
CA ILE A 109 7.65 25.27 -23.61
C ILE A 109 8.00 25.90 -22.25
N GLN A 110 8.89 26.89 -22.26
CA GLN A 110 9.41 27.45 -21.01
C GLN A 110 8.46 28.43 -20.30
N GLY A 111 8.67 28.54 -18.98
CA GLY A 111 8.21 29.63 -18.12
C GLY A 111 8.00 29.19 -16.66
N ASN A 112 8.60 29.93 -15.70
CA ASN A 112 8.20 29.94 -14.29
C ASN A 112 6.76 30.46 -14.21
N GLY A 113 5.76 29.59 -14.33
CA GLY A 113 4.35 29.98 -14.33
C GLY A 113 4.09 31.20 -15.22
N PHE A 114 4.33 31.09 -16.53
CA PHE A 114 3.85 32.04 -17.55
C PHE A 114 4.07 33.55 -17.36
N GLN A 115 4.98 34.00 -16.49
CA GLN A 115 5.41 35.41 -16.50
C GLN A 115 6.19 35.77 -17.78
N SER A 116 6.69 34.76 -18.51
CA SER A 116 7.36 34.93 -19.80
C SER A 116 7.31 33.63 -20.60
N THR A 117 6.49 33.57 -21.65
CA THR A 117 6.60 32.50 -22.67
C THR A 117 7.63 32.93 -23.69
N THR A 118 8.89 32.59 -23.42
CA THR A 118 9.97 32.74 -24.39
C THR A 118 10.42 31.33 -24.81
N ILE A 119 10.63 31.10 -26.10
CA ILE A 119 11.32 29.87 -26.57
C ILE A 119 12.79 30.06 -26.14
N GLY A 120 13.14 29.57 -24.95
CA GLY A 120 14.41 29.93 -24.28
C GLY A 120 14.29 31.23 -23.49
N PRO A 121 15.03 31.47 -22.39
CA PRO A 121 15.14 32.82 -21.83
C PRO A 121 15.60 33.82 -22.90
N ALA A 122 15.30 35.11 -22.72
CA ALA A 122 15.91 36.14 -23.55
C ALA A 122 17.45 35.99 -23.49
N ASN A 123 18.09 35.76 -24.64
CA ASN A 123 19.53 35.55 -24.82
C ASN A 123 20.08 34.13 -24.57
N THR A 124 19.28 33.05 -24.59
CA THR A 124 19.84 31.70 -24.69
C THR A 124 19.79 31.12 -26.09
N THR A 125 20.81 30.36 -26.44
CA THR A 125 20.85 29.57 -27.66
C THR A 125 19.96 28.33 -27.53
N LEU A 126 19.44 27.81 -28.65
CA LEU A 126 18.73 26.52 -28.67
C LEU A 126 19.59 25.40 -28.04
N SER A 127 20.92 25.44 -28.23
CA SER A 127 21.89 24.54 -27.61
C SER A 127 21.88 24.59 -26.08
N GLU A 128 21.77 25.78 -25.48
CA GLU A 128 21.69 25.91 -24.02
C GLU A 128 20.34 25.43 -23.47
N ASN A 129 19.25 25.61 -24.22
CA ASN A 129 17.94 25.09 -23.83
C ASN A 129 17.88 23.56 -23.90
N LEU A 130 18.50 22.95 -24.92
CA LEU A 130 18.62 21.50 -25.01
C LEU A 130 19.56 20.95 -23.92
N ALA A 131 20.65 21.66 -23.60
CA ALA A 131 21.56 21.27 -22.52
C ALA A 131 20.87 21.29 -21.14
N ASN A 132 19.89 22.18 -20.93
CA ASN A 132 19.13 22.30 -19.69
C ASN A 132 17.77 21.58 -19.72
N ARG A 133 17.52 20.72 -20.73
CA ARG A 133 16.26 20.02 -20.95
C ARG A 133 15.72 19.31 -19.71
N ALA A 134 16.61 18.66 -18.95
CA ALA A 134 16.28 17.94 -17.73
C ALA A 134 15.60 18.81 -16.65
N ASN A 135 15.88 20.11 -16.62
CA ASN A 135 15.30 21.05 -15.63
C ASN A 135 13.81 21.35 -15.90
N PHE A 136 13.31 21.02 -17.08
CA PHE A 136 11.93 21.33 -17.51
C PHE A 136 11.02 20.10 -17.50
N ILE A 137 11.55 18.96 -17.06
CA ILE A 137 10.81 17.74 -16.87
C ILE A 137 10.35 17.73 -15.41
N PHE A 138 9.05 17.58 -15.20
CA PHE A 138 8.55 17.53 -13.83
C PHE A 138 9.03 16.25 -13.13
N ARG A 139 9.81 16.44 -12.07
CA ARG A 139 10.28 15.39 -11.19
C ARG A 139 9.98 15.74 -9.73
N PRO A 140 9.56 14.77 -8.90
CA PRO A 140 9.32 14.98 -7.48
C PRO A 140 10.64 15.03 -6.68
N ASN A 141 11.64 15.78 -7.14
CA ASN A 141 12.94 15.88 -6.45
C ASN A 141 12.80 16.62 -5.11
N ASN A 142 11.89 17.59 -5.06
CA ASN A 142 11.58 18.38 -3.87
C ASN A 142 10.30 17.90 -3.16
N PHE A 143 9.98 16.61 -3.24
CA PHE A 143 8.79 16.05 -2.60
C PHE A 143 8.93 16.12 -1.07
N GLN A 144 7.93 16.71 -0.41
CA GLN A 144 8.03 17.05 1.01
C GLN A 144 7.61 15.87 1.89
N LEU A 145 8.28 15.73 3.05
CA LEU A 145 7.99 14.63 3.95
C LEU A 145 6.73 14.86 4.77
N ASN A 146 6.32 16.11 5.03
CA ASN A 146 5.20 16.45 5.90
C ASN A 146 5.29 15.80 7.28
N ALA A 147 6.41 16.03 7.98
CA ALA A 147 6.67 15.44 9.30
C ALA A 147 5.64 15.89 10.35
N ALA A 148 5.04 17.07 10.19
CA ALA A 148 3.96 17.56 11.04
C ALA A 148 2.59 16.93 10.72
N ASN A 149 2.51 16.07 9.69
CA ASN A 149 1.32 15.37 9.24
C ASN A 149 0.11 16.29 8.95
N LEU A 150 0.36 17.48 8.37
CA LEU A 150 -0.70 18.41 8.00
C LEU A 150 -1.57 17.83 6.87
N ASP A 151 -2.88 18.09 6.92
CA ASP A 151 -3.87 17.46 6.04
C ASP A 151 -3.60 17.67 4.55
N HIS A 152 -3.03 18.83 4.20
CA HIS A 152 -2.72 19.23 2.84
C HIS A 152 -1.27 18.92 2.43
N GLY A 153 -0.56 18.07 3.16
CA GLY A 153 0.79 17.68 2.82
C GLY A 153 0.90 16.61 1.73
N ASP A 154 2.13 16.36 1.31
CA ASP A 154 2.47 15.37 0.27
C ASP A 154 2.38 13.93 0.77
N MET A 155 2.81 13.70 2.00
CA MET A 155 2.77 12.38 2.65
C MET A 155 1.96 12.47 3.93
N LEU A 156 1.04 11.56 4.16
CA LEU A 156 0.28 11.51 5.40
C LEU A 156 0.24 10.09 5.96
N VAL A 157 0.35 9.99 7.27
CA VAL A 157 0.04 8.79 8.03
C VAL A 157 -1.37 8.97 8.59
N GLY A 158 -2.17 7.91 8.58
CA GLY A 158 -3.56 8.01 8.98
C GLY A 158 -4.27 6.67 9.02
N ARG A 159 -5.58 6.68 8.89
CA ARG A 159 -6.44 5.51 8.75
C ARG A 159 -7.34 5.69 7.53
N TYR A 160 -7.45 4.64 6.74
CA TYR A 160 -8.36 4.60 5.60
C TYR A 160 -9.78 4.25 6.04
N GLN A 161 -10.77 4.93 5.47
CA GLN A 161 -12.19 4.69 5.73
C GLN A 161 -12.86 4.21 4.43
N SER A 162 -13.06 2.90 4.29
CA SER A 162 -13.62 2.30 3.07
C SER A 162 -15.03 2.76 2.70
N ASN A 163 -15.81 3.22 3.68
CA ASN A 163 -17.22 3.57 3.50
C ASN A 163 -17.44 5.07 3.20
N ALA A 164 -16.37 5.86 3.18
CA ALA A 164 -16.43 7.29 2.92
C ALA A 164 -16.21 7.60 1.42
N VAL A 165 -16.51 8.83 1.03
CA VAL A 165 -16.42 9.27 -0.37
C VAL A 165 -14.96 9.45 -0.78
N HIS A 166 -14.57 8.82 -1.89
CA HIS A 166 -13.24 8.92 -2.50
C HIS A 166 -13.08 10.21 -3.33
N SER A 167 -13.26 11.37 -2.70
CA SER A 167 -13.09 12.67 -3.34
C SER A 167 -12.15 13.54 -2.53
N GLU A 168 -11.26 14.26 -3.22
CA GLU A 168 -10.39 15.27 -2.61
C GLU A 168 -10.91 16.66 -2.96
N ASP A 169 -11.01 17.53 -1.95
CA ASP A 169 -11.51 18.90 -2.13
C ASP A 169 -10.40 19.90 -2.50
N ALA A 170 -10.74 21.19 -2.51
CA ALA A 170 -9.79 22.26 -2.82
C ALA A 170 -8.73 22.47 -1.72
N ALA A 171 -9.01 22.07 -0.47
CA ALA A 171 -8.11 22.12 0.67
C ALA A 171 -7.28 20.83 0.83
N TYR A 172 -7.38 19.90 -0.13
CA TYR A 172 -6.75 18.58 -0.10
C TYR A 172 -7.29 17.65 0.99
N LEU A 173 -8.46 17.96 1.55
CA LEU A 173 -9.12 17.09 2.52
C LEU A 173 -9.78 15.93 1.80
N ARG A 174 -9.65 14.75 2.39
CA ARG A 174 -10.23 13.50 1.90
C ARG A 174 -11.12 12.89 2.98
N PRO A 175 -12.45 12.79 2.76
CA PRO A 175 -13.35 12.17 3.72
C PRO A 175 -13.01 10.71 4.05
N ASP A 176 -12.31 10.03 3.14
CA ASP A 176 -11.91 8.63 3.27
C ASP A 176 -10.53 8.41 3.90
N PHE A 177 -9.91 9.48 4.41
CA PHE A 177 -8.63 9.39 5.10
C PHE A 177 -8.61 10.24 6.37
N ASP A 178 -8.40 9.59 7.51
CA ASP A 178 -8.28 10.22 8.81
C ASP A 178 -6.80 10.31 9.23
N PRO A 179 -6.20 11.51 9.30
CA PRO A 179 -4.77 11.70 9.59
C PRO A 179 -4.40 11.38 11.05
N THR A 180 -5.37 11.12 11.94
CA THR A 180 -5.10 10.75 13.34
C THR A 180 -4.80 9.27 13.54
N GLY A 181 -5.09 8.45 12.53
CA GLY A 181 -4.81 7.01 12.54
C GLY A 181 -3.35 6.66 12.23
N THR A 182 -3.04 5.35 12.25
CA THR A 182 -1.71 4.86 11.86
C THR A 182 -1.73 3.73 10.83
N THR A 183 -2.92 3.23 10.46
CA THR A 183 -3.08 2.02 9.63
C THR A 183 -2.83 2.19 8.14
N ALA A 184 -2.89 3.43 7.67
CA ALA A 184 -2.79 3.77 6.28
C ALA A 184 -1.70 4.83 6.04
N PHE A 185 -1.26 4.88 4.80
CA PHE A 185 -0.28 5.84 4.31
C PHE A 185 -0.78 6.44 2.99
N LEU A 186 -0.88 7.76 2.96
CA LEU A 186 -1.39 8.53 1.83
C LEU A 186 -0.24 9.31 1.20
N ILE A 187 -0.15 9.25 -0.13
CA ILE A 187 0.79 10.03 -0.93
C ILE A 187 0.01 10.90 -1.92
N ARG A 188 0.43 12.16 -2.09
CA ARG A 188 -0.13 13.11 -3.06
C ARG A 188 0.95 13.69 -3.95
N MET A 189 0.80 13.53 -5.25
CA MET A 189 1.63 14.21 -6.24
C MET A 189 0.80 15.20 -7.02
N ARG A 190 1.34 16.40 -7.23
CA ARG A 190 0.56 17.54 -7.71
C ARG A 190 1.31 18.32 -8.78
N ARG A 191 0.56 18.69 -9.82
CA ARG A 191 0.94 19.69 -10.83
C ARG A 191 -0.12 20.78 -10.83
N THR A 192 0.11 21.87 -10.12
CA THR A 192 -0.91 22.88 -9.79
C THR A 192 -0.33 24.30 -9.90
N HIS A 193 -1.24 25.27 -9.94
CA HIS A 193 -0.92 26.69 -9.92
C HIS A 193 -1.06 27.33 -8.52
N ASN A 194 -1.12 26.51 -7.46
CA ASN A 194 -1.22 26.93 -6.06
C ASN A 194 -2.30 28.01 -5.76
N PRO A 195 -3.57 27.82 -6.14
CA PRO A 195 -4.60 28.85 -5.96
C PRO A 195 -4.87 29.22 -4.50
N ALA A 196 -4.67 28.27 -3.57
CA ALA A 196 -4.99 28.44 -2.15
C ALA A 196 -3.75 28.70 -1.27
N GLY A 197 -2.55 28.78 -1.85
CA GLY A 197 -1.30 28.90 -1.08
C GLY A 197 -0.92 27.65 -0.27
N LEU A 198 -1.58 26.51 -0.52
CA LEU A 198 -1.38 25.24 0.20
C LEU A 198 -0.36 24.32 -0.48
N ASP A 199 0.10 24.68 -1.68
CA ASP A 199 1.13 23.98 -2.42
C ASP A 199 2.48 24.71 -2.27
N GLU A 200 3.60 23.99 -2.38
CA GLU A 200 4.96 24.56 -2.22
C GLU A 200 5.23 25.12 -0.82
N VAL A 201 4.60 24.54 0.19
CA VAL A 201 4.84 24.87 1.61
C VAL A 201 6.02 24.05 2.09
N THR A 202 7.10 24.72 2.51
CA THR A 202 8.31 24.08 3.03
C THR A 202 7.98 23.05 4.10
N ASP A 203 8.60 21.86 3.99
CA ASP A 203 8.41 20.69 4.86
C ASP A 203 7.02 20.04 4.82
N VAL A 204 6.06 20.57 4.06
CA VAL A 204 4.66 20.12 4.05
C VAL A 204 4.22 19.62 2.68
N SER A 205 4.33 20.45 1.64
CA SER A 205 3.78 20.15 0.32
C SER A 205 4.69 20.60 -0.82
N SER A 206 4.70 19.84 -1.91
CA SER A 206 5.42 20.16 -3.13
C SER A 206 4.44 20.34 -4.30
N ARG A 207 4.94 20.93 -5.39
CA ARG A 207 4.19 21.01 -6.65
C ARG A 207 5.09 21.00 -7.85
N GLY A 208 4.54 20.51 -8.95
CA GLY A 208 4.97 20.86 -10.30
C GLY A 208 4.11 21.98 -10.89
N GLY A 209 4.60 22.61 -11.94
CA GLY A 209 3.77 23.48 -12.78
C GLY A 209 2.65 22.68 -13.46
N GLY A 210 1.49 23.33 -13.63
CA GLY A 210 0.37 22.78 -14.39
C GLY A 210 0.77 22.43 -15.84
N LEU A 211 0.02 21.53 -16.47
CA LEU A 211 0.34 21.07 -17.82
C LEU A 211 -0.02 22.13 -18.86
N PRO A 212 0.94 22.61 -19.65
CA PRO A 212 0.65 23.59 -20.68
C PRO A 212 -0.24 22.95 -21.75
N LEU A 213 -1.24 23.71 -22.20
CA LEU A 213 -2.07 23.34 -23.35
C LEU A 213 -1.51 24.02 -24.60
N MET A 214 -1.14 23.22 -25.60
CA MET A 214 -0.73 23.68 -26.92
C MET A 214 -1.85 24.50 -27.57
N LEU A 215 -3.11 24.05 -27.49
CA LEU A 215 -4.23 24.78 -28.06
C LEU A 215 -4.39 26.17 -27.42
N ALA A 216 -4.22 26.24 -26.10
CA ALA A 216 -4.32 27.49 -25.36
C ALA A 216 -3.19 28.47 -25.75
N ARG A 217 -2.04 27.95 -26.16
CA ARG A 217 -0.86 28.72 -26.62
C ARG A 217 -0.88 29.06 -28.11
N MET A 218 -1.58 28.29 -28.95
CA MET A 218 -1.76 28.59 -30.39
C MET A 218 -2.79 29.69 -30.65
N SER A 219 -3.52 30.12 -29.62
CA SER A 219 -4.51 31.18 -29.71
C SER A 219 -3.84 32.55 -29.74
N PHE A 220 -4.18 33.39 -30.72
CA PHE A 220 -3.75 34.80 -30.83
C PHE A 220 -4.27 35.72 -29.71
N LEU A 221 -4.96 35.19 -28.71
CA LEU A 221 -5.52 35.96 -27.61
C LEU A 221 -4.48 36.05 -26.49
N ARG A 222 -4.20 37.28 -26.06
CA ARG A 222 -3.25 37.61 -24.99
C ARG A 222 -3.56 36.80 -23.73
N ALA A 223 -2.54 36.18 -23.15
CA ALA A 223 -2.65 35.59 -21.81
C ALA A 223 -2.92 36.69 -20.77
N GLU A 224 -3.73 36.38 -19.77
CA GLU A 224 -3.99 37.31 -18.67
C GLU A 224 -2.71 37.58 -17.87
N ASP A 225 -2.66 38.74 -17.20
CA ASP A 225 -1.50 39.16 -16.41
C ASP A 225 -1.22 38.17 -15.28
N ALA A 226 0.01 38.11 -14.77
CA ALA A 226 0.43 37.17 -13.73
C ALA A 226 -0.35 37.33 -12.41
N SER A 227 -0.92 38.52 -12.16
CA SER A 227 -1.75 38.81 -11.00
C SER A 227 -3.23 38.46 -11.18
N ALA A 228 -3.67 38.03 -12.37
CA ALA A 228 -5.05 37.65 -12.61
C ALA A 228 -5.38 36.29 -11.92
N PRO A 229 -6.68 36.02 -11.63
CA PRO A 229 -7.13 34.69 -11.19
C PRO A 229 -6.70 33.57 -12.15
N TYR A 230 -6.96 32.32 -11.77
CA TYR A 230 -6.61 31.16 -12.59
C TYR A 230 -7.00 31.33 -14.06
N SER A 231 -6.04 31.15 -14.97
CA SER A 231 -6.28 31.13 -16.40
C SER A 231 -5.69 29.85 -16.97
N ILE A 232 -6.52 28.98 -17.54
CA ILE A 232 -6.06 27.71 -18.13
C ILE A 232 -4.99 27.92 -19.22
N ARG A 233 -4.96 29.10 -19.84
CA ARG A 233 -3.95 29.50 -20.82
C ARG A 233 -2.60 29.79 -20.19
N ARG A 234 -2.59 30.35 -18.97
CA ARG A 234 -1.43 30.83 -18.20
C ARG A 234 -1.03 29.86 -17.08
N ASP A 235 -1.86 28.94 -16.69
CA ASP A 235 -1.58 28.08 -15.54
C ASP A 235 -1.58 26.60 -15.94
N GLY A 236 -2.10 26.32 -17.14
CA GLY A 236 -2.25 24.98 -17.65
C GLY A 236 -3.33 24.19 -16.93
N VAL A 237 -3.43 22.91 -17.27
CA VAL A 237 -4.34 21.98 -16.60
C VAL A 237 -3.69 21.47 -15.32
N THR A 238 -4.45 21.57 -14.23
CA THR A 238 -4.04 20.98 -12.96
C THR A 238 -4.19 19.46 -13.01
N VAL A 239 -3.13 18.73 -12.66
CA VAL A 239 -3.16 17.26 -12.54
C VAL A 239 -2.74 16.88 -11.13
N ARG A 240 -3.53 15.99 -10.53
CA ARG A 240 -3.28 15.45 -9.18
C ARG A 240 -3.34 13.94 -9.25
N ALA A 241 -2.49 13.29 -8.48
CA ALA A 241 -2.52 11.86 -8.26
C ALA A 241 -2.41 11.62 -6.75
N THR A 242 -3.27 10.75 -6.24
CA THR A 242 -3.29 10.40 -4.83
C THR A 242 -3.43 8.89 -4.69
N ALA A 243 -2.70 8.31 -3.75
CA ALA A 243 -2.82 6.90 -3.41
C ALA A 243 -2.90 6.76 -1.90
N ILE A 244 -3.70 5.79 -1.45
CA ILE A 244 -3.77 5.37 -0.05
C ILE A 244 -3.39 3.89 -0.04
N ALA A 245 -2.36 3.55 0.71
CA ALA A 245 -2.05 2.17 1.07
C ALA A 245 -2.60 1.93 2.47
N ASP A 246 -3.44 0.92 2.65
CA ASP A 246 -3.97 0.52 3.95
C ASP A 246 -3.38 -0.83 4.36
N SER A 247 -3.00 -0.96 5.64
CA SER A 247 -2.45 -2.21 6.15
C SER A 247 -3.59 -3.19 6.39
N VAL A 248 -3.66 -4.23 5.57
CA VAL A 248 -4.53 -5.37 5.80
C VAL A 248 -3.73 -6.53 6.41
N PRO A 249 -4.34 -7.35 7.27
CA PRO A 249 -3.68 -8.54 7.77
C PRO A 249 -3.27 -9.48 6.62
N ALA A 250 -2.11 -10.13 6.77
CA ALA A 250 -1.57 -11.01 5.74
C ALA A 250 -2.44 -12.27 5.61
N ARG A 251 -3.07 -12.45 4.44
CA ARG A 251 -3.82 -13.67 4.10
C ARG A 251 -2.93 -14.84 3.69
N SER A 252 -1.74 -14.55 3.19
CA SER A 252 -0.69 -15.53 2.88
C SER A 252 0.67 -14.86 2.99
N VAL A 253 1.70 -15.66 3.27
CA VAL A 253 3.09 -15.21 3.31
C VAL A 253 3.88 -16.00 2.27
N GLY A 254 4.64 -15.31 1.43
CA GLY A 254 5.48 -15.91 0.40
C GLY A 254 6.72 -16.62 0.95
N VAL A 255 7.54 -17.17 0.06
CA VAL A 255 8.84 -17.75 0.43
C VAL A 255 9.79 -16.67 0.94
N SER A 256 10.57 -16.99 1.96
CA SER A 256 11.59 -16.10 2.49
C SER A 256 12.77 -16.00 1.53
N ASN A 257 13.38 -14.82 1.44
CA ASN A 257 14.64 -14.63 0.72
C ASN A 257 15.55 -13.66 1.49
N MET A 258 16.53 -14.25 2.20
CA MET A 258 17.46 -13.53 3.05
C MET A 258 18.68 -12.97 2.29
N THR A 259 18.82 -13.24 0.99
CA THR A 259 19.96 -12.72 0.20
C THR A 259 19.72 -11.31 -0.36
N LEU A 260 18.50 -10.78 -0.22
CA LEU A 260 18.14 -9.43 -0.66
C LEU A 260 18.38 -8.40 0.44
N ALA A 261 18.62 -7.15 0.05
CA ALA A 261 18.76 -6.01 0.96
C ALA A 261 17.67 -4.96 0.63
N PRO A 262 16.63 -4.79 1.47
CA PRO A 262 16.35 -5.51 2.71
C PRO A 262 15.86 -6.96 2.46
N PRO A 263 16.06 -7.87 3.43
CA PRO A 263 15.64 -9.26 3.30
C PRO A 263 14.11 -9.37 3.19
N ILE A 264 13.65 -10.27 2.33
CA ILE A 264 12.22 -10.60 2.23
C ILE A 264 11.91 -11.61 3.33
N VAL A 265 11.25 -11.12 4.39
CA VAL A 265 10.70 -11.94 5.46
C VAL A 265 9.54 -12.77 4.89
N GLY A 266 9.68 -14.09 4.93
CA GLY A 266 8.68 -15.03 4.41
C GLY A 266 8.19 -16.02 5.45
N ALA A 267 7.42 -17.01 4.99
CA ALA A 267 6.90 -18.06 5.84
C ALA A 267 8.04 -18.95 6.35
N ALA A 268 8.06 -19.23 7.65
CA ALA A 268 8.86 -20.30 8.20
C ALA A 268 8.21 -21.64 7.84
N PRO A 269 8.99 -22.70 7.56
CA PRO A 269 8.46 -24.04 7.27
C PRO A 269 7.97 -24.76 8.54
N ILE A 270 7.52 -24.02 9.55
CA ILE A 270 7.01 -24.52 10.81
C ILE A 270 5.65 -23.88 11.13
N SER A 271 4.80 -24.65 11.78
CA SER A 271 3.57 -24.17 12.38
C SER A 271 3.52 -24.55 13.86
N ILE A 272 2.86 -23.71 14.65
CA ILE A 272 2.76 -23.85 16.10
C ILE A 272 1.28 -23.81 16.46
N SER A 273 0.84 -24.66 17.39
CA SER A 273 -0.54 -24.60 17.86
C SER A 273 -0.77 -23.31 18.65
N LEU A 274 -2.00 -22.78 18.66
CA LEU A 274 -2.32 -21.57 19.41
C LEU A 274 -2.00 -21.72 20.92
N ALA A 275 -2.29 -22.89 21.50
CA ALA A 275 -2.02 -23.18 22.90
C ALA A 275 -0.51 -23.21 23.19
N ASP A 276 0.27 -23.86 22.32
CA ASP A 276 1.72 -23.94 22.45
C ASP A 276 2.37 -22.56 22.29
N TRP A 277 1.90 -21.75 21.33
CA TRP A 277 2.38 -20.38 21.17
C TRP A 277 2.11 -19.51 22.40
N GLN A 278 0.92 -19.65 23.00
CA GLN A 278 0.55 -18.93 24.22
C GLN A 278 1.37 -19.35 25.45
N ALA A 279 1.96 -20.54 25.44
CA ALA A 279 2.87 -21.00 26.48
C ALA A 279 4.29 -20.42 26.35
N LEU A 280 4.65 -19.89 25.17
CA LEU A 280 5.96 -19.29 24.93
C LEU A 280 6.04 -17.87 25.50
N THR A 281 7.21 -17.52 26.02
CA THR A 281 7.52 -16.16 26.46
C THR A 281 8.15 -15.38 25.32
N VAL A 282 7.57 -14.22 25.01
CA VAL A 282 8.06 -13.32 23.97
C VAL A 282 9.48 -12.85 24.30
N ASN A 283 10.33 -12.72 23.27
CA ASN A 283 11.76 -12.37 23.36
C ASN A 283 12.62 -13.37 24.15
N THR A 284 12.13 -14.59 24.39
CA THR A 284 12.92 -15.68 24.99
C THR A 284 13.29 -16.69 23.91
N SER A 285 14.56 -17.08 23.83
CA SER A 285 15.04 -18.06 22.85
C SER A 285 14.82 -19.48 23.36
N TYR A 286 14.31 -20.33 22.49
CA TYR A 286 14.07 -21.76 22.72
C TYR A 286 14.88 -22.59 21.73
N ASP A 287 15.41 -23.72 22.19
CA ASP A 287 16.14 -24.65 21.32
C ASP A 287 15.14 -25.42 20.45
N LEU A 288 15.36 -25.47 19.13
CA LEU A 288 14.52 -26.24 18.22
C LEU A 288 15.14 -27.63 18.02
N SER A 289 14.46 -28.65 18.55
CA SER A 289 14.87 -30.05 18.46
C SER A 289 14.93 -30.51 17.01
N ARG A 290 16.06 -31.08 16.61
CA ARG A 290 16.24 -31.65 15.27
C ARG A 290 15.53 -32.99 15.08
N THR A 291 15.21 -33.69 16.16
CA THR A 291 14.64 -35.04 16.10
C THR A 291 13.13 -35.02 15.86
N ASN A 292 12.44 -34.04 16.43
CA ASN A 292 10.98 -33.97 16.44
C ASN A 292 10.40 -32.54 16.26
N GLY A 293 11.26 -31.51 16.19
CA GLY A 293 10.80 -30.13 15.95
C GLY A 293 10.28 -29.46 17.21
N ASP A 294 10.35 -30.10 18.37
CA ASP A 294 9.88 -29.52 19.61
C ASP A 294 10.75 -28.33 20.03
N LEU A 295 10.10 -27.32 20.61
CA LEU A 295 10.77 -26.22 21.27
C LEU A 295 11.10 -26.63 22.70
N LEU A 296 12.39 -26.51 23.03
CA LEU A 296 12.96 -26.96 24.28
C LEU A 296 13.48 -25.78 25.09
N THR A 297 13.36 -25.88 26.41
CA THR A 297 14.20 -25.12 27.36
C THR A 297 15.11 -26.12 28.05
N GLY A 298 16.36 -26.21 27.58
CA GLY A 298 17.25 -27.31 27.98
C GLY A 298 16.73 -28.65 27.47
N THR A 299 16.27 -29.53 28.37
CA THR A 299 15.73 -30.86 28.02
C THR A 299 14.20 -30.94 28.08
N THR A 300 13.51 -29.87 28.49
CA THR A 300 12.06 -29.87 28.67
C THR A 300 11.35 -29.33 27.44
N VAL A 301 10.38 -30.07 26.92
CA VAL A 301 9.50 -29.62 25.82
C VAL A 301 8.53 -28.57 26.34
N VAL A 302 8.54 -27.40 25.70
CA VAL A 302 7.67 -26.26 26.02
C VAL A 302 6.56 -26.09 24.99
N ALA A 303 6.83 -26.44 23.73
CA ALA A 303 5.87 -26.35 22.64
C ALA A 303 6.18 -27.38 21.55
N ASN A 304 5.15 -27.97 20.98
CA ASN A 304 5.29 -28.84 19.81
C ASN A 304 5.20 -27.99 18.54
N THR A 305 6.11 -28.19 17.58
CA THR A 305 5.99 -27.57 16.26
C THR A 305 5.72 -28.61 15.21
N ARG A 306 5.00 -28.23 14.15
CA ARG A 306 4.73 -29.08 13.00
C ARG A 306 5.45 -28.54 11.79
N ARG A 307 5.94 -29.44 10.94
CA ARG A 307 6.57 -29.07 9.68
C ARG A 307 5.50 -28.73 8.64
N VAL A 308 5.70 -27.62 7.94
CA VAL A 308 4.90 -27.26 6.76
C VAL A 308 5.69 -27.65 5.51
N LEU A 309 5.17 -28.61 4.74
CA LEU A 309 5.75 -29.04 3.47
C LEU A 309 5.11 -28.25 2.32
N ALA A 310 5.93 -27.63 1.46
CA ALA A 310 5.48 -26.75 0.38
C ALA A 310 4.55 -27.42 -0.66
N ASN A 311 4.54 -28.76 -0.73
CA ASN A 311 3.75 -29.54 -1.70
C ASN A 311 2.74 -30.49 -1.04
N GLN A 312 2.48 -30.34 0.27
CA GLN A 312 1.44 -31.10 0.97
C GLN A 312 0.37 -30.13 1.48
N PRO A 313 -0.92 -30.48 1.43
CA PRO A 313 -1.93 -29.70 2.12
C PRO A 313 -1.55 -29.61 3.60
N LEU A 314 -1.52 -28.39 4.13
CA LEU A 314 -1.02 -28.03 5.48
C LEU A 314 -1.73 -28.78 6.62
N PHE A 315 -2.82 -29.49 6.33
CA PHE A 315 -3.78 -30.04 7.29
C PHE A 315 -4.19 -31.49 6.98
N ALA A 316 -3.23 -32.33 6.58
CA ALA A 316 -3.42 -33.78 6.63
C ALA A 316 -3.00 -34.29 8.01
N CYS A 317 -3.96 -34.78 8.80
CA CYS A 317 -3.71 -35.44 10.08
C CYS A 317 -2.87 -36.71 9.84
N GLN A 318 -1.55 -36.60 9.96
CA GLN A 318 -0.67 -37.75 10.10
C GLN A 318 0.34 -37.50 11.22
N THR A 319 0.38 -38.42 12.18
CA THR A 319 1.47 -38.56 13.14
C THR A 319 2.71 -39.01 12.37
N GLN A 320 3.53 -38.08 11.90
CA GLN A 320 4.69 -38.44 11.09
C GLN A 320 5.94 -38.60 11.96
N ALA A 321 6.34 -39.86 12.10
CA ALA A 321 7.62 -40.27 12.66
C ALA A 321 8.79 -39.72 11.83
N SER A 322 9.93 -39.54 12.51
CA SER A 322 11.27 -39.24 11.97
C SER A 322 11.42 -37.91 11.21
N ILE A 323 11.91 -36.88 11.90
CA ILE A 323 12.63 -35.75 11.27
C ILE A 323 14.03 -36.23 10.89
N GLU A 324 14.09 -37.13 9.92
CA GLU A 324 15.32 -37.38 9.17
C GLU A 324 14.95 -37.47 7.69
N GLN A 325 14.90 -36.30 7.03
CA GLN A 325 15.55 -36.06 5.74
C GLN A 325 15.03 -34.75 5.12
N ALA A 326 16.00 -33.92 4.74
CA ALA A 326 15.89 -32.74 3.90
C ALA A 326 14.88 -31.68 4.39
N TRP A 327 15.27 -30.93 5.44
CA TRP A 327 14.93 -29.50 5.46
C TRP A 327 15.45 -28.89 4.14
N PRO A 328 14.64 -28.19 3.32
CA PRO A 328 15.21 -27.04 2.65
C PRO A 328 15.56 -26.10 3.79
N GLU A 329 16.85 -26.04 4.15
CA GLU A 329 17.29 -25.14 5.20
C GLU A 329 16.66 -23.78 4.88
N PRO A 330 15.84 -23.16 5.77
CA PRO A 330 15.55 -21.75 5.62
C PRO A 330 16.91 -21.11 5.42
N ASN A 331 17.05 -20.23 4.42
CA ASN A 331 18.34 -19.74 3.94
C ASN A 331 19.03 -18.91 5.03
N LEU A 332 19.51 -19.62 6.05
CA LEU A 332 20.08 -19.19 7.30
C LEU A 332 21.55 -19.51 7.18
N LEU A 333 22.34 -18.46 7.22
CA LEU A 333 23.77 -18.62 7.38
C LEU A 333 24.02 -19.31 8.72
N ALA A 334 24.91 -20.30 8.74
CA ALA A 334 25.28 -21.02 9.96
C ALA A 334 26.25 -20.22 10.85
N ASP A 335 26.13 -18.89 10.83
CA ASP A 335 27.03 -17.90 11.43
C ASP A 335 26.47 -17.28 12.71
N GLY A 336 25.32 -17.77 13.20
CA GLY A 336 24.64 -17.22 14.36
C GLY A 336 23.82 -15.97 14.05
N THR A 337 23.60 -15.63 12.77
CA THR A 337 22.76 -14.49 12.42
C THR A 337 21.29 -14.74 12.74
N ASN A 338 20.65 -13.69 13.23
CA ASN A 338 19.25 -13.67 13.56
C ASN A 338 18.44 -13.29 12.31
N ALA A 339 17.50 -14.15 11.97
CA ALA A 339 16.73 -14.05 10.75
C ALA A 339 15.24 -14.15 11.08
N GLU A 340 14.47 -13.19 10.59
CA GLU A 340 13.05 -13.08 10.93
C GLU A 340 12.17 -13.81 9.91
N PHE A 341 11.10 -14.43 10.40
CA PHE A 341 10.13 -15.18 9.61
C PHE A 341 8.72 -15.04 10.19
N TYR A 342 7.74 -15.46 9.42
CA TYR A 342 6.37 -15.66 9.87
C TYR A 342 6.04 -17.14 10.00
N ALA A 343 5.73 -17.63 11.19
CA ALA A 343 5.25 -18.99 11.42
C ALA A 343 3.72 -19.03 11.44
N ALA A 344 3.13 -20.09 10.87
CA ALA A 344 1.69 -20.28 10.89
C ALA A 344 1.21 -20.70 12.28
N ILE A 345 0.16 -20.06 12.80
CA ILE A 345 -0.57 -20.52 13.99
C ILE A 345 -1.87 -21.17 13.58
N PHE A 346 -2.07 -22.40 14.06
CA PHE A 346 -3.32 -23.11 13.88
C PHE A 346 -3.99 -23.41 15.22
N ASN A 347 -5.31 -23.56 15.19
CA ASN A 347 -6.08 -24.10 16.28
C ASN A 347 -6.69 -25.43 15.84
N THR A 348 -6.45 -26.49 16.59
CA THR A 348 -7.01 -27.80 16.30
C THR A 348 -8.40 -27.91 16.93
N THR A 349 -9.44 -27.95 16.10
CA THR A 349 -10.81 -28.21 16.51
C THR A 349 -11.17 -29.67 16.25
N THR A 350 -11.50 -30.41 17.30
CA THR A 350 -11.96 -31.80 17.17
C THR A 350 -13.48 -31.81 17.12
N SER A 351 -14.06 -32.26 15.99
CA SER A 351 -15.51 -32.42 15.89
C SER A 351 -15.99 -33.58 16.75
N ALA A 352 -16.99 -33.32 17.60
CA ALA A 352 -17.53 -34.30 18.54
C ALA A 352 -18.24 -35.49 17.84
N THR A 353 -18.74 -35.28 16.61
CA THR A 353 -19.59 -36.26 15.90
C THR A 353 -18.83 -37.15 14.92
N THR A 354 -17.67 -36.72 14.39
CA THR A 354 -16.97 -37.45 13.32
C THR A 354 -15.55 -37.91 13.66
N ARG A 355 -15.02 -37.60 14.86
CA ARG A 355 -13.59 -37.81 15.20
C ARG A 355 -12.63 -37.21 14.17
N VAL A 356 -13.08 -36.22 13.40
CA VAL A 356 -12.23 -35.48 12.48
C VAL A 356 -11.65 -34.31 13.27
N SER A 357 -10.32 -34.29 13.34
CA SER A 357 -9.56 -33.16 13.85
C SER A 357 -9.30 -32.23 12.67
N GLU A 358 -9.88 -31.03 12.71
CA GLU A 358 -9.64 -29.99 11.71
C GLU A 358 -8.68 -28.96 12.31
N ASP A 359 -7.65 -28.62 11.56
CA ASP A 359 -6.71 -27.57 11.94
C ASP A 359 -7.09 -26.28 11.20
N LEU A 360 -7.55 -25.28 11.96
CA LEU A 360 -7.90 -23.97 11.42
C LEU A 360 -6.69 -23.03 11.52
N LEU A 361 -6.24 -22.47 10.41
CA LEU A 361 -5.22 -21.41 10.41
C LEU A 361 -5.82 -20.14 11.02
N ILE A 362 -5.28 -19.72 12.17
CA ILE A 362 -5.71 -18.50 12.89
C ILE A 362 -4.89 -17.28 12.44
N GLY A 363 -3.68 -17.50 11.93
CA GLY A 363 -2.84 -16.41 11.43
C GLY A 363 -1.38 -16.78 11.39
N PHE A 364 -0.54 -15.74 11.39
CA PHE A 364 0.89 -15.85 11.37
C PHE A 364 1.51 -15.08 12.54
N VAL A 365 2.55 -15.63 13.13
CA VAL A 365 3.32 -14.97 14.17
C VAL A 365 4.73 -14.73 13.72
N ARG A 366 5.27 -13.61 14.19
CA ARG A 366 6.65 -13.27 13.88
C ARG A 366 7.57 -14.03 14.82
N ILE A 367 8.54 -14.71 14.22
CA ILE A 367 9.58 -15.43 14.94
C ILE A 367 10.93 -15.03 14.39
N GLN A 368 11.94 -15.18 15.22
CA GLN A 368 13.33 -15.05 14.84
C GLN A 368 13.97 -16.42 14.95
N LEU A 369 14.50 -16.92 13.85
CA LEU A 369 15.28 -18.14 13.79
C LEU A 369 16.76 -17.79 13.72
N ASN A 370 17.57 -18.54 14.44
CA ASN A 370 19.02 -18.42 14.40
C ASN A 370 19.62 -19.81 14.26
N ARG A 371 20.67 -19.92 13.42
CA ARG A 371 21.46 -21.14 13.27
C ARG A 371 22.90 -20.89 13.70
N THR A 372 23.34 -21.59 14.73
CA THR A 372 24.75 -21.64 15.14
C THR A 372 25.29 -23.04 14.88
N GLY A 373 26.04 -23.21 13.79
CA GLY A 373 26.49 -24.52 13.32
C GLY A 373 25.31 -25.45 13.00
N ALA A 374 25.14 -26.48 13.84
CA ALA A 374 24.06 -27.46 13.70
C ALA A 374 22.84 -27.17 14.58
N ASN A 375 22.92 -26.18 15.48
CA ASN A 375 21.87 -25.87 16.44
C ASN A 375 20.97 -24.77 15.90
N TYR A 376 19.67 -24.91 16.15
CA TYR A 376 18.65 -23.94 15.77
C TYR A 376 17.99 -23.39 17.03
N THR A 377 17.82 -22.08 17.10
CA THR A 377 17.03 -21.45 18.15
C THR A 377 15.89 -20.64 17.54
N LEU A 378 14.75 -20.63 18.23
CA LEU A 378 13.57 -19.87 17.88
C LEU A 378 13.28 -18.87 18.99
N THR A 379 13.15 -17.60 18.63
CA THR A 379 12.74 -16.53 19.56
C THR A 379 11.40 -15.97 19.09
N PRO A 380 10.32 -16.11 19.88
CA PRO A 380 9.03 -15.48 19.60
C PRO A 380 9.17 -13.96 19.67
N LEU A 381 8.68 -13.23 18.66
CA LEU A 381 8.72 -11.76 18.64
C LEU A 381 7.33 -11.17 18.95
N PRO A 382 7.26 -9.93 19.48
CA PRO A 382 6.00 -9.26 19.78
C PRO A 382 5.33 -8.79 18.48
N GLN A 383 4.68 -9.71 17.76
CA GLN A 383 3.78 -9.40 16.64
C GLN A 383 3.01 -10.66 16.22
N ILE A 384 1.69 -10.52 16.21
CA ILE A 384 0.77 -11.51 15.66
C ILE A 384 0.04 -10.85 14.50
N THR A 385 0.20 -11.41 13.31
CA THR A 385 -0.55 -11.04 12.12
C THR A 385 -1.68 -12.06 11.98
N ALA A 386 -2.84 -11.77 12.58
CA ALA A 386 -3.98 -12.66 12.51
C ALA A 386 -4.52 -12.80 11.06
N ALA A 387 -4.98 -13.99 10.68
CA ALA A 387 -5.79 -14.16 9.49
C ALA A 387 -7.24 -13.86 9.87
N GLU A 388 -7.84 -12.84 9.23
CA GLU A 388 -9.26 -12.44 9.27
C GLU A 388 -9.93 -12.28 10.66
N ASN A 389 -10.57 -11.14 10.91
CA ASN A 389 -11.42 -10.87 12.08
C ASN A 389 -10.82 -10.93 13.51
N ALA A 390 -9.52 -11.11 13.73
CA ALA A 390 -8.96 -10.96 15.08
C ALA A 390 -8.52 -9.50 15.37
N VAL A 391 -9.47 -8.57 15.43
CA VAL A 391 -9.22 -7.24 16.03
C VAL A 391 -8.96 -7.36 17.55
N SER A 392 -9.30 -8.52 18.12
CA SER A 392 -8.86 -8.95 19.44
C SER A 392 -8.77 -10.46 19.44
N LEU A 393 -7.55 -11.02 19.48
CA LEU A 393 -7.42 -12.35 20.09
C LEU A 393 -7.96 -12.20 21.51
N PRO A 394 -9.00 -12.96 21.89
CA PRO A 394 -9.60 -12.80 23.20
C PRO A 394 -8.56 -13.07 24.30
N ALA A 395 -8.59 -12.24 25.34
CA ALA A 395 -7.56 -12.20 26.39
C ALA A 395 -7.32 -13.59 27.01
N ILE A 396 -6.10 -13.83 27.50
CA ILE A 396 -5.71 -15.08 28.18
C ILE A 396 -6.79 -15.46 29.21
N GLY A 397 -7.30 -16.69 29.11
CA GLY A 397 -8.33 -17.21 30.01
C GLY A 397 -9.78 -16.85 29.63
N TRP A 398 -10.04 -16.22 28.47
CA TRP A 398 -11.41 -15.91 28.03
C TRP A 398 -12.31 -17.14 27.96
N GLN A 399 -11.79 -18.31 27.52
CA GLN A 399 -12.58 -19.56 27.50
C GLN A 399 -12.98 -19.97 28.92
N GLN A 400 -12.07 -19.78 29.88
CA GLN A 400 -12.35 -20.05 31.28
C GLN A 400 -13.33 -19.03 31.85
N ALA A 401 -13.24 -17.75 31.47
CA ALA A 401 -14.20 -16.72 31.87
C ALA A 401 -15.60 -16.97 31.30
N VAL A 402 -15.70 -17.34 30.02
CA VAL A 402 -16.96 -17.74 29.38
C VAL A 402 -17.51 -19.01 30.02
N ARG A 403 -16.65 -20.00 30.31
CA ARG A 403 -17.05 -21.20 31.04
C ARG A 403 -17.58 -20.86 32.43
N THR A 404 -16.92 -19.99 33.19
CA THR A 404 -17.38 -19.54 34.51
C THR A 404 -18.70 -18.78 34.41
N GLN A 405 -18.89 -17.96 33.37
CA GLN A 405 -20.18 -17.30 33.12
C GLN A 405 -21.28 -18.31 32.76
N LEU A 406 -20.99 -19.29 31.90
CA LEU A 406 -21.95 -20.33 31.52
C LEU A 406 -22.27 -21.29 32.68
N GLN A 407 -21.34 -21.51 33.61
CA GLN A 407 -21.57 -22.26 34.85
C GLN A 407 -22.59 -21.60 35.78
N SER A 408 -22.93 -20.32 35.57
CA SER A 408 -24.08 -19.68 36.24
C SER A 408 -25.43 -20.15 35.68
N ASN A 409 -25.45 -20.76 34.49
CA ASN A 409 -26.62 -21.38 33.90
C ASN A 409 -26.77 -22.83 34.39
N ALA A 410 -27.87 -23.12 35.07
CA ALA A 410 -28.13 -24.43 35.69
C ALA A 410 -28.10 -25.60 34.68
N THR A 411 -28.46 -25.36 33.42
CA THR A 411 -28.49 -26.41 32.39
C THR A 411 -27.09 -26.72 31.87
N PHE A 412 -26.25 -25.70 31.67
CA PHE A 412 -24.85 -25.90 31.31
C PHE A 412 -24.05 -26.50 32.48
N ALA A 413 -24.32 -26.05 33.71
CA ALA A 413 -23.67 -26.56 34.91
C ALA A 413 -23.98 -28.03 35.21
N ALA A 414 -25.14 -28.53 34.76
CA ALA A 414 -25.53 -29.93 34.91
C ALA A 414 -24.79 -30.89 33.96
N LEU A 415 -24.12 -30.36 32.93
CA LEU A 415 -23.29 -31.15 32.01
C LEU A 415 -22.01 -31.61 32.72
N ASN A 416 -21.49 -32.78 32.35
CA ASN A 416 -20.15 -33.19 32.79
C ASN A 416 -19.06 -32.32 32.11
N ASN A 417 -17.84 -32.34 32.62
CA ASN A 417 -16.75 -31.50 32.09
C ASN A 417 -16.44 -31.73 30.60
N ALA A 418 -16.63 -32.95 30.09
CA ALA A 418 -16.40 -33.26 28.69
C ALA A 418 -17.47 -32.57 27.83
N ASP A 419 -18.74 -32.71 28.21
CA ASP A 419 -19.89 -32.12 27.51
C ASP A 419 -19.90 -30.58 27.62
N GLN A 420 -19.48 -30.01 28.75
CA GLN A 420 -19.27 -28.56 28.88
C GLN A 420 -18.20 -28.04 27.92
N THR A 421 -17.15 -28.82 27.67
CA THR A 421 -16.07 -28.46 26.74
C THR A 421 -16.55 -28.54 25.29
N VAL A 422 -17.36 -29.55 24.97
CA VAL A 422 -17.99 -29.70 23.64
C VAL A 422 -18.97 -28.56 23.37
N ALA A 423 -19.89 -28.27 24.29
CA ALA A 423 -20.85 -27.19 24.15
C ALA A 423 -20.18 -25.80 24.01
N LEU A 424 -19.07 -25.59 24.73
CA LEU A 424 -18.27 -24.37 24.59
C LEU A 424 -17.61 -24.28 23.21
N ALA A 425 -17.05 -25.39 22.69
CA ALA A 425 -16.45 -25.43 21.36
C ALA A 425 -17.48 -25.17 20.25
N GLU A 426 -18.69 -25.70 20.38
CA GLU A 426 -19.80 -25.44 19.44
C GLU A 426 -20.27 -23.98 19.49
N LEU A 427 -20.43 -23.40 20.68
CA LEU A 427 -20.78 -21.98 20.84
C LEU A 427 -19.72 -21.06 20.21
N ILE A 428 -18.43 -21.39 20.40
CA ILE A 428 -17.32 -20.68 19.79
C ILE A 428 -17.40 -20.79 18.26
N THR A 429 -17.61 -22.01 17.75
CA THR A 429 -17.71 -22.26 16.31
C THR A 429 -18.86 -21.49 15.68
N ILE A 430 -20.03 -21.47 16.33
CA ILE A 430 -21.20 -20.70 15.88
C ILE A 430 -20.92 -19.20 15.93
N ALA A 431 -20.29 -18.70 16.99
CA ALA A 431 -19.95 -17.28 17.12
C ALA A 431 -18.96 -16.82 16.03
N PHE A 432 -17.98 -17.66 15.69
CA PHE A 432 -17.03 -17.37 14.62
C PHE A 432 -17.67 -17.51 13.22
N GLN A 433 -18.51 -18.52 13.00
CA GLN A 433 -19.22 -18.71 11.72
C GLN A 433 -20.29 -17.64 11.46
N GLN A 434 -20.91 -17.08 12.48
CA GLN A 434 -21.89 -15.99 12.35
C GLN A 434 -21.26 -14.59 12.42
N SER A 435 -19.93 -14.48 12.55
CA SER A 435 -19.24 -13.19 12.67
C SER A 435 -19.30 -12.33 11.39
N ASP A 436 -19.75 -12.86 10.25
CA ASP A 436 -20.10 -12.06 9.07
C ASP A 436 -21.37 -11.19 9.27
N SER A 437 -22.22 -11.49 10.26
CA SER A 437 -23.46 -10.73 10.52
C SER A 437 -23.57 -10.11 11.92
N LEU A 438 -22.65 -10.42 12.85
CA LEU A 438 -22.73 -10.02 14.26
C LEU A 438 -21.75 -8.92 14.68
N ALA A 439 -21.00 -8.32 13.74
CA ALA A 439 -20.04 -7.24 14.05
C ALA A 439 -20.69 -5.88 14.37
N ILE A 440 -22.03 -5.78 14.42
CA ILE A 440 -22.75 -4.53 14.62
C ILE A 440 -23.83 -4.72 15.70
N ASN A 441 -23.45 -4.42 16.95
CA ASN A 441 -24.26 -4.05 18.11
C ASN A 441 -24.88 -5.16 19.02
N ASP A 442 -24.66 -4.91 20.33
CA ASP A 442 -25.33 -5.42 21.54
C ASP A 442 -24.92 -6.75 22.22
N ASN A 443 -24.46 -6.60 23.47
CA ASN A 443 -24.27 -7.63 24.51
C ASN A 443 -25.55 -8.39 24.91
N GLY A 444 -26.70 -8.12 24.28
CA GLY A 444 -28.01 -8.69 24.64
C GLY A 444 -28.36 -10.02 23.96
N LEU A 445 -27.52 -10.52 23.04
CA LEU A 445 -27.86 -11.64 22.14
C LEU A 445 -27.20 -12.99 22.48
N LEU A 446 -26.51 -13.12 23.62
CA LEU A 446 -26.02 -14.43 24.08
C LEU A 446 -27.16 -15.35 24.54
N THR A 447 -28.31 -14.80 24.94
CA THR A 447 -29.44 -15.57 25.49
C THR A 447 -30.16 -16.44 24.45
N PRO A 448 -30.45 -15.98 23.22
CA PRO A 448 -31.09 -16.81 22.19
C PRO A 448 -30.20 -17.94 21.64
N ALA A 449 -28.87 -17.73 21.57
CA ALA A 449 -27.92 -18.76 21.13
C ALA A 449 -27.84 -19.94 22.11
N LEU A 450 -27.94 -19.66 23.42
CA LEU A 450 -28.00 -20.65 24.49
C LEU A 450 -29.23 -21.60 24.41
N VAL A 451 -30.37 -21.12 23.91
CA VAL A 451 -31.60 -21.94 23.79
C VAL A 451 -31.53 -22.94 22.64
N ARG A 452 -30.74 -22.65 21.61
CA ARG A 452 -30.63 -23.52 20.41
C ARG A 452 -29.60 -24.63 20.55
N ALA A 453 -28.57 -24.44 21.40
CA ALA A 453 -27.54 -25.45 21.67
C ALA A 453 -27.94 -26.46 22.76
N ILE A 454 -29.00 -26.18 23.53
CA ILE A 454 -29.43 -26.98 24.69
C ILE A 454 -30.69 -27.84 24.39
N ARG A 455 -31.21 -27.81 23.16
CA ARG A 455 -32.31 -28.70 22.72
C ARG A 455 -31.82 -29.87 21.89
#